data_AF-A0A7X8PVN2-F1
#
_entry.id   AF-A0A7X8PVN2-F1
#
_cell.length_a   1.000
_cell.length_b   1.000
_cell.length_c   1.000
_cell.angle_alpha   90.00
_cell.angle_beta   90.00
_cell.angle_gamma   90.00
#
_symmetry.space_group_name_H-M   'P 1'
#
loop_
_entity.id
_entity.type
_entity.pdbx_description
1 polymer ?
#
loop_
_entity_poly.entity_id
_entity_poly.type
_entity_poly.pdbx_seq_one_letter_code
_entity_poly.pdbx_strand_id
1 'polypeptide(L)'
;MILNETYYQKLLEKFKDVQHLENDFSNNVVALTVKVILKHYYDNKPLHINFQNSKDSLFEIAKHLYIELANDIYKNHYDLPDNFAIGDKLKRIKDNQYYEITKVENNDYTIRQILRKRKVDISPATLSGITYERLTKNYVKLKEGTGISERTIKNYFDFFENLNKEKCEFPRLNFDRKTVFISKKPLWDSLNVKSKIPSIYLPNPREENHLSETKSIPALTDCLVYFTPKYEVCYQNILLQNKRLKSIIVFDTEATNIEQMLLDKQRFGFNLIILSNSLTPQKNNSIPCWNWFKEEVELVNVL
;
A
#
# COMPACT_ATOMS: atom_id res chain seq x y z
N MET A 1 14.84 -18.46 -32.44
CA MET A 1 14.41 -19.15 -31.21
C MET A 1 13.10 -19.85 -31.54
N ILE A 2 12.98 -21.16 -31.33
CA ILE A 2 11.69 -21.84 -31.52
C ILE A 2 10.89 -21.61 -30.23
N LEU A 3 9.80 -20.86 -30.31
CA LEU A 3 8.91 -20.64 -29.17
C LEU A 3 8.15 -21.94 -28.87
N ASN A 4 8.08 -22.30 -27.59
CA ASN A 4 7.38 -23.50 -27.14
C ASN A 4 5.99 -23.12 -26.59
N GLU A 5 4.97 -23.20 -27.44
CA GLU A 5 3.59 -22.89 -27.08
C GLU A 5 3.10 -23.74 -25.89
N THR A 6 3.41 -25.04 -25.89
CA THR A 6 3.05 -25.96 -24.80
C THR A 6 3.64 -25.55 -23.46
N TYR A 7 4.85 -24.96 -23.45
CA TYR A 7 5.44 -24.42 -22.23
C TYR A 7 4.60 -23.26 -21.67
N TYR A 8 4.17 -22.33 -22.51
CA TYR A 8 3.38 -21.17 -22.10
C TYR A 8 1.95 -21.54 -21.68
N GLN A 9 1.33 -22.51 -22.35
CA GLN A 9 0.04 -23.06 -21.92
C GLN A 9 0.14 -23.70 -20.53
N LYS A 10 1.14 -24.56 -20.29
CA LYS A 10 1.38 -25.16 -18.97
C LYS A 10 1.65 -24.10 -17.89
N LEU A 11 2.29 -23.00 -18.28
CA LEU A 11 2.56 -21.90 -17.38
C LEU A 11 1.27 -21.16 -16.99
N LEU A 12 0.39 -20.86 -17.95
CA LEU A 12 -0.93 -20.28 -17.72
C LEU A 12 -1.76 -21.18 -16.80
N GLU A 13 -1.77 -22.49 -17.07
CA GLU A 13 -2.44 -23.48 -16.22
C GLU A 13 -1.89 -23.49 -14.80
N LYS A 14 -0.56 -23.51 -14.63
CA LYS A 14 0.11 -23.52 -13.32
C LYS A 14 -0.30 -22.35 -12.42
N PHE A 15 -0.52 -21.17 -13.01
CA PHE A 15 -0.87 -19.97 -12.26
C PHE A 15 -2.36 -19.63 -12.33
N LYS A 16 -3.19 -20.45 -12.96
CA LYS A 16 -4.62 -20.20 -13.17
C LYS A 16 -5.36 -19.87 -11.88
N ASP A 17 -5.10 -20.66 -10.83
CA ASP A 17 -5.79 -20.60 -9.53
C ASP A 17 -5.20 -19.58 -8.54
N VAL A 18 -4.19 -18.81 -8.95
CA VAL A 18 -3.70 -17.71 -8.11
C VAL A 18 -4.80 -16.65 -8.00
N GLN A 19 -5.29 -16.47 -6.77
CA GLN A 19 -6.29 -15.47 -6.44
C GLN A 19 -5.73 -14.06 -6.66
N HIS A 20 -6.58 -13.21 -7.23
CA HIS A 20 -6.35 -11.81 -7.54
C HIS A 20 -7.71 -11.09 -7.48
N LEU A 21 -7.68 -9.78 -7.24
CA LEU A 21 -8.83 -8.93 -7.00
C LEU A 21 -9.39 -8.35 -8.30
N GLU A 22 -8.54 -8.03 -9.27
CA GLU A 22 -8.94 -7.37 -10.52
C GLU A 22 -8.97 -8.33 -11.71
N ASN A 23 -10.13 -8.48 -12.35
CA ASN A 23 -10.27 -9.33 -13.54
C ASN A 23 -9.96 -8.60 -14.85
N ASP A 24 -9.85 -7.27 -14.81
CA ASP A 24 -9.72 -6.41 -15.99
C ASP A 24 -8.25 -6.21 -16.38
N PHE A 25 -7.56 -7.31 -16.71
CA PHE A 25 -6.21 -7.24 -17.24
C PHE A 25 -6.24 -6.79 -18.70
N SER A 26 -5.28 -5.94 -19.09
CA SER A 26 -5.15 -5.45 -20.46
C SER A 26 -4.76 -6.55 -21.47
N ASN A 27 -4.05 -7.58 -21.01
CA ASN A 27 -3.66 -8.74 -21.80
C ASN A 27 -3.22 -9.93 -20.91
N ASN A 28 -3.04 -11.10 -21.53
CA ASN A 28 -2.72 -12.34 -20.84
C ASN A 28 -1.32 -12.34 -20.21
N VAL A 29 -0.33 -11.68 -20.80
CA VAL A 29 1.01 -11.61 -20.19
C VAL A 29 1.03 -10.78 -18.91
N VAL A 30 0.27 -9.67 -18.86
CA VAL A 30 0.11 -8.85 -17.65
C VAL A 30 -0.60 -9.67 -16.58
N ALA A 31 -1.71 -10.33 -16.92
CA ALA A 31 -2.46 -11.19 -16.00
C ALA A 31 -1.57 -12.29 -15.40
N LEU A 32 -0.87 -13.03 -16.26
CA LEU A 32 0.05 -14.09 -15.86
C LEU A 32 1.16 -13.55 -14.98
N THR A 33 1.77 -12.43 -15.36
CA THR A 33 2.89 -11.85 -14.62
C THR A 33 2.46 -11.39 -13.23
N VAL A 34 1.32 -10.72 -13.10
CA VAL A 34 0.75 -10.35 -11.79
C VAL A 34 0.55 -11.60 -10.94
N LYS A 35 -0.05 -12.66 -11.49
CA LYS A 35 -0.24 -13.93 -10.76
C LYS A 35 1.07 -14.58 -10.32
N VAL A 36 2.10 -14.57 -11.17
CA VAL A 36 3.43 -15.06 -10.81
C VAL A 36 4.01 -14.25 -9.65
N ILE A 37 3.92 -12.93 -9.70
CA ILE A 37 4.39 -12.03 -8.64
C ILE A 37 3.63 -12.28 -7.34
N LEU A 38 2.30 -12.35 -7.38
CA LEU A 38 1.47 -12.59 -6.20
C LEU A 38 1.82 -13.92 -5.54
N LYS A 39 2.04 -14.99 -6.32
CA LYS A 39 2.47 -16.27 -5.76
C LYS A 39 3.80 -16.16 -5.01
N HIS A 40 4.79 -15.47 -5.58
CA HIS A 40 6.07 -15.25 -4.91
C HIS A 40 5.96 -14.32 -3.70
N TYR A 41 5.10 -13.31 -3.79
CA TYR A 41 4.78 -12.40 -2.70
C TYR A 41 4.22 -13.15 -1.48
N TYR A 42 3.19 -13.97 -1.67
CA TYR A 42 2.58 -14.76 -0.59
C TYR A 42 3.52 -15.82 -0.02
N ASP A 43 4.37 -16.42 -0.86
CA ASP A 43 5.39 -17.37 -0.44
C ASP A 43 6.63 -16.71 0.20
N ASN A 44 6.67 -15.37 0.27
CA ASN A 44 7.81 -14.58 0.76
C ASN A 44 9.14 -14.89 0.03
N LYS A 45 9.04 -15.18 -1.27
CA LYS A 45 10.19 -15.49 -2.13
C LYS A 45 10.55 -14.29 -3.01
N PRO A 46 11.84 -13.97 -3.16
CA PRO A 46 12.25 -12.89 -4.02
C PRO A 46 12.05 -13.28 -5.48
N LEU A 47 11.79 -12.28 -6.32
CA LEU A 47 11.57 -12.48 -7.74
C LEU A 47 12.06 -11.27 -8.54
N HIS A 48 12.66 -11.52 -9.69
CA HIS A 48 13.01 -10.49 -10.66
C HIS A 48 12.29 -10.80 -11.97
N ILE A 49 11.47 -9.87 -12.45
CA ILE A 49 10.83 -9.95 -13.77
C ILE A 49 11.34 -8.80 -14.62
N ASN A 50 11.83 -9.16 -15.81
CA ASN A 50 12.27 -8.23 -16.82
C ASN A 50 11.35 -8.29 -18.04
N PHE A 51 10.96 -7.14 -18.58
CA PHE A 51 10.30 -7.03 -19.88
C PHE A 51 11.18 -6.24 -20.84
N GLN A 52 11.72 -6.88 -21.86
CA GLN A 52 12.55 -6.17 -22.84
C GLN A 52 11.70 -5.13 -23.60
N ASN A 53 12.01 -3.85 -23.37
CA ASN A 53 11.37 -2.70 -24.03
C ASN A 53 9.84 -2.56 -23.87
N SER A 54 9.20 -3.15 -22.84
CA SER A 54 7.75 -3.01 -22.60
C SER A 54 7.43 -2.20 -21.34
N LYS A 55 7.64 -0.88 -21.42
CA LYS A 55 7.41 0.04 -20.28
C LYS A 55 5.94 0.08 -19.86
N ASP A 56 5.02 0.04 -20.83
CA ASP A 56 3.59 0.13 -20.55
C ASP A 56 3.07 -1.10 -19.80
N SER A 57 3.55 -2.30 -20.15
CA SER A 57 3.19 -3.54 -19.43
C SER A 57 3.65 -3.48 -17.97
N LEU A 58 4.87 -3.00 -17.71
CA LEU A 58 5.35 -2.82 -16.33
C LEU A 58 4.49 -1.82 -15.53
N PHE A 59 4.05 -0.75 -16.19
CA PHE A 59 3.24 0.28 -15.57
C PHE A 59 1.84 -0.24 -15.20
N GLU A 60 1.24 -1.04 -16.08
CA GLU A 60 -0.03 -1.73 -15.79
C GLU A 60 0.12 -2.77 -14.68
N ILE A 61 1.17 -3.62 -14.73
CA ILE A 61 1.49 -4.56 -13.65
C ILE A 61 1.61 -3.82 -12.31
N ALA A 62 2.29 -2.67 -12.29
CA ALA A 62 2.45 -1.87 -11.08
C ALA A 62 1.13 -1.38 -10.48
N LYS A 63 0.18 -0.97 -11.33
CA LYS A 63 -1.15 -0.51 -10.91
C LYS A 63 -1.95 -1.64 -10.28
N HIS A 64 -1.94 -2.83 -10.89
CA HIS A 64 -2.56 -4.03 -10.32
C HIS A 64 -1.93 -4.38 -8.97
N LEU A 65 -0.59 -4.45 -8.90
CA LEU A 65 0.12 -4.74 -7.65
C LEU A 65 -0.15 -3.71 -6.56
N TYR A 66 -0.32 -2.43 -6.90
CA TYR A 66 -0.65 -1.40 -5.91
C TYR A 66 -1.93 -1.73 -5.14
N ILE A 67 -2.96 -2.23 -5.84
CA ILE A 67 -4.25 -2.58 -5.24
C ILE A 67 -4.16 -3.90 -4.48
N GLU A 68 -3.58 -4.93 -5.10
CA GLU A 68 -3.40 -6.25 -4.49
C GLU A 68 -2.63 -6.18 -3.17
N LEU A 69 -1.46 -5.54 -3.21
CA LEU A 69 -0.57 -5.49 -2.06
C LEU A 69 -1.13 -4.55 -0.97
N ALA A 70 -1.82 -3.47 -1.34
CA ALA A 70 -2.51 -2.64 -0.35
C ALA A 70 -3.63 -3.41 0.34
N ASN A 71 -4.39 -4.24 -0.39
CA ASN A 71 -5.46 -5.04 0.19
C ASN A 71 -4.93 -6.15 1.11
N ASP A 72 -3.82 -6.80 0.75
CA ASP A 72 -3.17 -7.77 1.64
C ASP A 72 -2.78 -7.12 2.97
N ILE A 73 -2.15 -5.93 2.94
CA ILE A 73 -1.84 -5.19 4.17
C ILE A 73 -3.12 -4.86 4.94
N TYR A 74 -4.15 -4.37 4.24
CA TYR A 74 -5.43 -4.01 4.87
C TYR A 74 -6.13 -5.18 5.56
N LYS A 75 -6.00 -6.40 5.04
CA LYS A 75 -6.63 -7.60 5.61
C LYS A 75 -5.80 -8.27 6.69
N ASN A 76 -4.51 -8.43 6.44
CA ASN A 76 -3.67 -9.36 7.18
C ASN A 76 -2.70 -8.67 8.14
N HIS A 77 -2.57 -7.34 8.01
CA HIS A 77 -1.56 -6.54 8.70
C HIS A 77 -2.16 -5.29 9.35
N TYR A 78 -3.47 -5.26 9.58
CA TYR A 78 -4.07 -4.18 10.36
C TYR A 78 -3.75 -4.35 11.84
N ASP A 79 -3.66 -3.22 12.54
CA ASP A 79 -3.52 -3.19 13.98
C ASP A 79 -4.55 -2.25 14.60
N LEU A 80 -4.87 -2.48 15.86
CA LEU A 80 -5.67 -1.56 16.63
C LEU A 80 -4.79 -0.38 17.10
N PRO A 81 -5.36 0.81 17.35
CA PRO A 81 -4.57 1.92 17.89
C PRO A 81 -3.95 1.55 19.24
N ASP A 82 -2.63 1.66 19.40
CA ASP A 82 -1.91 1.32 20.64
C ASP A 82 -2.55 1.96 21.87
N ASN A 83 -2.91 3.23 21.76
CA ASN A 83 -3.67 3.95 22.77
C ASN A 83 -4.45 5.15 22.20
N PHE A 84 -5.38 5.58 23.03
CA PHE A 84 -6.04 6.86 22.93
C PHE A 84 -5.58 7.71 24.12
N ALA A 85 -5.11 8.93 23.86
CA ALA A 85 -4.54 9.83 24.85
C ALA A 85 -5.38 11.11 24.98
N ILE A 86 -5.23 11.80 26.09
CA ILE A 86 -5.84 13.12 26.31
C ILE A 86 -5.36 14.09 25.21
N GLY A 87 -6.28 14.83 24.62
CA GLY A 87 -6.03 15.74 23.50
C GLY A 87 -6.18 15.09 22.12
N ASP A 88 -6.30 13.76 22.04
CA ASP A 88 -6.56 13.10 20.75
C ASP A 88 -7.89 13.57 20.17
N LYS A 89 -7.84 13.92 18.87
CA LYS A 89 -9.03 14.29 18.10
C LYS A 89 -9.58 13.07 17.41
N LEU A 90 -10.88 12.89 17.56
CA LEU A 90 -11.63 11.77 17.04
C LEU A 90 -12.72 12.28 16.11
N LYS A 91 -13.01 11.52 15.06
CA LYS A 91 -14.23 11.71 14.26
C LYS A 91 -15.10 10.48 14.36
N ARG A 92 -16.35 10.67 14.77
CA ARG A 92 -17.32 9.59 14.89
C ARG A 92 -17.84 9.21 13.50
N ILE A 93 -17.87 7.92 13.20
CA ILE A 93 -18.24 7.39 11.88
C ILE A 93 -19.73 7.61 11.60
N LYS A 94 -20.59 7.37 12.61
CA LYS A 94 -22.06 7.42 12.47
C LYS A 94 -22.61 8.78 12.06
N ASP A 95 -22.11 9.86 12.66
CA ASP A 95 -22.69 11.22 12.53
C ASP A 95 -21.68 12.27 12.07
N ASN A 96 -20.44 11.85 11.75
CA ASN A 96 -19.34 12.71 11.31
C ASN A 96 -19.00 13.87 12.27
N GLN A 97 -19.36 13.75 13.54
CA GLN A 97 -19.03 14.74 14.55
C GLN A 97 -17.61 14.56 15.05
N TYR A 98 -17.00 15.69 15.43
CA TYR A 98 -15.64 15.73 15.97
C TYR A 98 -15.70 15.74 17.48
N TYR A 99 -14.77 15.03 18.09
CA TYR A 99 -14.61 14.91 19.53
C TYR A 99 -13.14 15.03 19.90
N GLU A 100 -12.89 15.39 21.16
CA GLU A 100 -11.57 15.43 21.78
C GLU A 100 -11.62 14.60 23.05
N ILE A 101 -10.59 13.79 23.29
CA ILE A 101 -10.47 13.05 24.56
C ILE A 101 -10.01 14.02 25.64
N THR A 102 -10.82 14.16 26.69
CA THR A 102 -10.53 15.06 27.82
C THR A 102 -10.09 14.31 29.07
N LYS A 103 -10.40 13.02 29.18
CA LYS A 103 -10.06 12.19 30.34
C LYS A 103 -9.86 10.74 29.94
N VAL A 104 -8.88 10.07 30.56
CA VAL A 104 -8.64 8.63 30.46
C VAL A 104 -8.44 8.07 31.87
N GLU A 105 -9.30 7.17 32.31
CA GLU A 105 -9.23 6.52 33.63
C GLU A 105 -9.60 5.04 33.49
N ASN A 106 -8.73 4.10 33.87
CA ASN A 106 -9.03 2.66 33.91
C ASN A 106 -9.79 2.10 32.67
N ASN A 107 -9.31 2.42 31.45
CA ASN A 107 -9.95 2.07 30.16
C ASN A 107 -11.29 2.75 29.85
N ASP A 108 -11.74 3.69 30.69
CA ASP A 108 -12.85 4.59 30.41
C ASP A 108 -12.35 5.92 29.88
N TYR A 109 -12.95 6.33 28.76
CA TYR A 109 -12.65 7.55 28.05
C TYR A 109 -13.80 8.52 28.21
N THR A 110 -13.45 9.78 28.47
CA THR A 110 -14.38 10.90 28.36
C THR A 110 -14.01 11.71 27.14
N ILE A 111 -14.99 11.92 26.26
CA ILE A 111 -14.84 12.70 25.04
C ILE A 111 -15.77 13.90 25.06
N ARG A 112 -15.27 15.04 24.57
CA ARG A 112 -16.02 16.28 24.45
C ARG A 112 -16.18 16.63 22.98
N GLN A 113 -17.40 16.97 22.58
CA GLN A 113 -17.70 17.38 21.21
C GLN A 113 -16.97 18.68 20.85
N ILE A 114 -16.33 18.71 19.68
CA ILE A 114 -15.71 19.92 19.12
C ILE A 114 -16.77 20.63 18.26
N LEU A 115 -17.29 21.75 18.76
CA LEU A 115 -18.27 22.56 18.04
C LEU A 115 -17.61 23.34 16.90
N ARG A 116 -18.32 23.45 15.77
CA ARG A 116 -17.89 24.35 14.69
C ARG A 116 -18.10 25.80 15.15
N LYS A 117 -17.14 26.68 14.86
CA LYS A 117 -17.07 28.11 15.26
C LYS A 117 -18.36 28.95 15.07
N ARG A 118 -19.37 28.46 14.34
CA ARG A 118 -20.64 29.16 14.06
C ARG A 118 -21.77 28.86 15.04
N LYS A 119 -21.56 27.99 16.04
CA LYS A 119 -22.58 27.60 17.03
C LYS A 119 -22.10 27.97 18.43
N VAL A 120 -22.15 29.26 18.76
CA VAL A 120 -21.64 29.80 20.04
C VAL A 120 -22.62 29.53 21.20
N ASP A 121 -23.90 29.31 20.91
CA ASP A 121 -24.96 29.14 21.93
C ASP A 121 -25.22 27.68 22.36
N ILE A 122 -24.38 26.72 21.94
CA ILE A 122 -24.55 25.31 22.31
C ILE A 122 -23.39 24.90 23.20
N SER A 123 -23.69 24.30 24.36
CA SER A 123 -22.65 23.66 25.18
C SER A 123 -22.20 22.35 24.53
N PRO A 124 -20.89 22.09 24.40
CA PRO A 124 -20.40 20.87 23.78
C PRO A 124 -20.85 19.64 24.57
N ALA A 125 -21.44 18.66 23.88
CA ALA A 125 -21.81 17.41 24.53
C ALA A 125 -20.57 16.70 25.08
N THR A 126 -20.64 16.24 26.32
CA THR A 126 -19.60 15.43 26.95
C THR A 126 -20.15 14.02 27.15
N LEU A 127 -19.41 13.02 26.67
CA LEU A 127 -19.75 11.61 26.75
C LEU A 127 -18.68 10.92 27.60
N SER A 128 -19.09 10.33 28.72
CA SER A 128 -18.22 9.58 29.65
C SER A 128 -18.48 8.07 29.58
N GLY A 129 -17.59 7.27 30.17
CA GLY A 129 -17.73 5.79 30.21
C GLY A 129 -17.66 5.13 28.83
N ILE A 130 -16.94 5.74 27.88
CA ILE A 130 -16.70 5.11 26.59
C ILE A 130 -15.52 4.17 26.75
N THR A 131 -15.70 2.89 26.45
CA THR A 131 -14.62 1.90 26.49
C THR A 131 -13.69 2.02 25.28
N TYR A 132 -12.47 1.48 25.41
CA TYR A 132 -11.53 1.33 24.28
C TYR A 132 -12.19 0.70 23.04
N GLU A 133 -12.91 -0.41 23.22
CA GLU A 133 -13.61 -1.12 22.13
C GLU A 133 -14.65 -0.23 21.43
N ARG A 134 -15.38 0.59 22.19
CA ARG A 134 -16.34 1.54 21.60
C ARG A 134 -15.65 2.64 20.81
N LEU A 135 -14.48 3.10 21.27
CA LEU A 135 -13.67 4.06 20.52
C LEU A 135 -13.16 3.46 19.21
N THR A 136 -12.53 2.29 19.26
CA THR A 136 -11.96 1.65 18.06
C THR A 136 -13.04 1.33 17.02
N LYS A 137 -14.23 0.88 17.43
CA LYS A 137 -15.32 0.54 16.48
C LYS A 137 -15.99 1.77 15.84
N ASN A 138 -16.16 2.86 16.59
CA ASN A 138 -17.05 3.94 16.16
C ASN A 138 -16.33 5.25 15.79
N TYR A 139 -15.02 5.35 16.04
CA TYR A 139 -14.28 6.59 15.89
C TYR A 139 -12.98 6.40 15.09
N VAL A 140 -12.64 7.44 14.35
CA VAL A 140 -11.39 7.57 13.59
C VAL A 140 -10.50 8.57 14.32
N LYS A 141 -9.31 8.15 14.75
CA LYS A 141 -8.29 9.06 15.30
C LYS A 141 -7.71 9.93 14.18
N LEU A 142 -7.59 11.23 14.42
CA LEU A 142 -7.13 12.22 13.45
C LEU A 142 -5.78 12.79 13.84
N LYS A 143 -4.99 13.17 12.83
CA LYS A 143 -3.79 13.98 13.07
C LYS A 143 -4.19 15.39 13.50
N GLU A 144 -3.44 15.95 14.44
CA GLU A 144 -3.65 17.31 14.92
C GLU A 144 -3.68 18.33 13.75
N GLY A 145 -4.61 19.28 13.81
CA GLY A 145 -4.79 20.31 12.78
C GLY A 145 -5.42 19.82 11.48
N THR A 146 -5.69 18.52 11.32
CA THR A 146 -6.31 17.96 10.11
C THR A 146 -7.78 17.61 10.34
N GLY A 147 -8.63 18.02 9.40
CA GLY A 147 -10.00 17.54 9.29
C GLY A 147 -10.11 16.52 8.16
N ILE A 148 -11.02 15.54 8.29
CA ILE A 148 -11.33 14.60 7.21
C ILE A 148 -12.77 14.78 6.78
N SER A 149 -13.00 14.91 5.48
CA SER A 149 -14.37 15.00 4.96
C SER A 149 -15.13 13.69 5.18
N GLU A 150 -16.44 13.77 5.33
CA GLU A 150 -17.31 12.58 5.36
C GLU A 150 -17.14 11.74 4.09
N ARG A 151 -17.10 12.40 2.93
CA ARG A 151 -16.88 11.75 1.63
C ARG A 151 -15.58 10.95 1.60
N THR A 152 -14.49 11.49 2.15
CA THR A 152 -13.18 10.81 2.18
C THR A 152 -13.23 9.55 3.04
N ILE A 153 -13.82 9.62 4.24
CA ILE A 153 -13.98 8.46 5.12
C ILE A 153 -14.83 7.40 4.44
N LYS A 154 -16.00 7.81 3.90
CA LYS A 154 -16.93 6.89 3.26
C LYS A 154 -16.28 6.22 2.04
N ASN A 155 -15.62 6.99 1.18
CA ASN A 155 -14.92 6.45 0.01
C ASN A 155 -13.83 5.43 0.39
N TYR A 156 -13.13 5.65 1.50
CA TYR A 156 -12.11 4.73 2.00
C TYR A 156 -12.74 3.39 2.44
N PHE A 157 -13.78 3.42 3.27
CA PHE A 157 -14.45 2.20 3.72
C PHE A 157 -15.16 1.50 2.56
N ASP A 158 -15.97 2.22 1.79
CA ASP A 158 -16.69 1.67 0.64
C ASP A 158 -15.72 1.00 -0.36
N PHE A 159 -14.51 1.54 -0.54
CA PHE A 159 -13.53 0.93 -1.43
C PHE A 159 -13.14 -0.48 -0.97
N PHE A 160 -12.69 -0.64 0.27
CA PHE A 160 -12.25 -1.94 0.77
C PHE A 160 -13.41 -2.91 1.03
N GLU A 161 -14.59 -2.42 1.41
CA GLU A 161 -15.78 -3.26 1.56
C GLU A 161 -16.23 -3.84 0.21
N ASN A 162 -16.25 -3.02 -0.85
CA ASN A 162 -16.58 -3.49 -2.19
C ASN A 162 -15.48 -4.42 -2.74
N LEU A 163 -14.21 -4.09 -2.52
CA LEU A 163 -13.07 -4.88 -2.97
C LEU A 163 -13.07 -6.29 -2.35
N ASN A 164 -13.43 -6.39 -1.06
CA ASN A 164 -13.43 -7.65 -0.32
C ASN A 164 -14.78 -8.36 -0.24
N LYS A 165 -15.87 -7.70 -0.67
CA LYS A 165 -17.25 -8.17 -0.51
C LYS A 165 -17.60 -8.48 0.95
N GLU A 166 -17.04 -7.70 1.86
CA GLU A 166 -17.13 -7.92 3.30
C GLU A 166 -17.27 -6.57 4.00
N LYS A 167 -18.21 -6.46 4.95
CA LYS A 167 -18.34 -5.25 5.78
C LYS A 167 -17.28 -5.26 6.87
N CYS A 168 -16.66 -4.11 7.10
CA CYS A 168 -15.64 -4.02 8.13
C CYS A 168 -16.30 -3.67 9.48
N GLU A 169 -16.09 -4.51 10.50
CA GLU A 169 -16.66 -4.28 11.84
C GLU A 169 -16.07 -3.03 12.53
N PHE A 170 -14.83 -2.66 12.19
CA PHE A 170 -14.12 -1.51 12.73
C PHE A 170 -13.25 -0.85 11.66
N PRO A 171 -12.98 0.47 11.77
CA PRO A 171 -12.10 1.19 10.88
C PRO A 171 -10.64 0.70 10.99
N ARG A 172 -10.17 -0.05 10.00
CA ARG A 172 -8.75 -0.41 9.89
C ARG A 172 -7.95 0.79 9.42
N LEU A 173 -7.13 1.38 10.28
CA LEU A 173 -6.42 2.63 9.99
C LEU A 173 -4.95 2.64 10.42
N ASN A 174 -4.52 1.64 11.18
CA ASN A 174 -3.12 1.42 11.53
C ASN A 174 -2.71 0.05 10.97
N PHE A 175 -1.46 -0.08 10.55
CA PHE A 175 -0.98 -1.33 9.98
C PHE A 175 0.43 -1.65 10.47
N ASP A 176 0.65 -2.89 10.91
CA ASP A 176 1.93 -3.33 11.46
C ASP A 176 3.01 -3.44 10.39
N ARG A 177 2.61 -3.75 9.15
CA ARG A 177 3.48 -3.85 7.98
C ARG A 177 3.03 -2.96 6.84
N LYS A 178 3.98 -2.63 5.96
CA LYS A 178 3.76 -1.80 4.77
C LYS A 178 4.37 -2.45 3.53
N THR A 179 3.91 -1.99 2.37
CA THR A 179 4.58 -2.23 1.09
C THR A 179 5.27 -0.96 0.61
N VAL A 180 6.46 -1.08 0.04
CA VAL A 180 7.18 0.07 -0.54
C VAL A 180 7.36 -0.14 -2.03
N PHE A 181 7.01 0.87 -2.82
CA PHE A 181 7.31 0.96 -4.24
C PHE A 181 8.51 1.91 -4.41
N ILE A 182 9.64 1.36 -4.86
CA ILE A 182 10.79 2.14 -5.30
C ILE A 182 10.60 2.44 -6.77
N SER A 183 10.11 3.63 -7.06
CA SER A 183 9.71 4.04 -8.40
C SER A 183 9.72 5.56 -8.52
N LYS A 184 10.00 6.07 -9.71
CA LYS A 184 9.88 7.51 -9.99
C LYS A 184 8.43 7.98 -9.82
N LYS A 185 8.29 9.26 -9.47
CA LYS A 185 7.02 9.95 -9.23
C LYS A 185 5.91 9.72 -10.27
N PRO A 186 6.17 9.60 -11.58
CA PRO A 186 5.11 9.38 -12.56
C PRO A 186 4.24 8.14 -12.29
N LEU A 187 4.81 7.05 -11.73
CA LEU A 187 4.02 5.88 -11.35
C LEU A 187 2.99 6.26 -10.28
N TRP A 188 3.44 6.90 -9.21
CA TRP A 188 2.59 7.39 -8.13
C TRP A 188 1.49 8.34 -8.61
N ASP A 189 1.81 9.25 -9.52
CA ASP A 189 0.86 10.23 -10.03
C ASP A 189 -0.21 9.61 -10.93
N SER A 190 0.09 8.48 -11.57
CA SER A 190 -0.83 7.76 -12.46
C SER A 190 -1.85 6.84 -11.76
N LEU A 191 -1.77 6.69 -10.44
CA LEU A 191 -2.63 5.76 -9.69
C LEU A 191 -4.05 6.31 -9.54
N ASN A 192 -5.00 5.74 -10.30
CA ASN A 192 -6.39 6.19 -10.35
C ASN A 192 -7.14 6.11 -9.00
N VAL A 193 -6.75 5.16 -8.14
CA VAL A 193 -7.39 4.94 -6.83
C VAL A 193 -6.56 5.48 -5.66
N LYS A 194 -5.58 6.36 -5.94
CA LYS A 194 -4.72 6.98 -4.92
C LYS A 194 -5.50 7.64 -3.79
N SER A 195 -6.61 8.31 -4.10
CA SER A 195 -7.47 8.97 -3.09
C SER A 195 -8.28 8.01 -2.21
N LYS A 196 -8.27 6.70 -2.50
CA LYS A 196 -9.00 5.65 -1.76
C LYS A 196 -8.07 4.74 -0.97
N ILE A 197 -6.81 4.61 -1.36
CA ILE A 197 -5.80 3.79 -0.69
C ILE A 197 -4.82 4.71 0.05
N PRO A 198 -4.75 4.64 1.41
CA PRO A 198 -3.81 5.42 2.20
C PRO A 198 -2.37 5.09 1.80
N SER A 199 -1.69 6.08 1.25
CA SER A 199 -0.34 5.90 0.74
C SER A 199 0.44 7.21 0.87
N ILE A 200 1.77 7.11 0.92
CA ILE A 200 2.65 8.26 1.17
C ILE A 200 3.79 8.25 0.17
N TYR A 201 3.98 9.37 -0.53
CA TYR A 201 5.16 9.63 -1.34
C TYR A 201 6.24 10.33 -0.51
N LEU A 202 7.43 9.74 -0.49
CA LEU A 202 8.63 10.26 0.15
C LEU A 202 9.58 10.77 -0.95
N PRO A 203 9.68 12.10 -1.15
CA PRO A 203 10.53 12.68 -2.20
C PRO A 203 12.01 12.45 -1.92
N ASN A 204 12.84 12.45 -2.97
CA ASN A 204 14.29 12.54 -2.79
C ASN A 204 14.71 14.03 -2.72
N PRO A 205 15.24 14.51 -1.58
CA PRO A 205 15.64 15.91 -1.43
C PRO A 205 16.77 16.34 -2.37
N ARG A 206 17.52 15.40 -2.96
CA ARG A 206 18.58 15.69 -3.92
C ARG A 206 18.10 15.84 -5.36
N GLU A 207 16.92 15.28 -5.69
CA GLU A 207 16.38 15.25 -7.06
C GLU A 207 15.10 16.08 -7.22
N GLU A 208 14.40 16.40 -6.13
CA GLU A 208 13.11 17.09 -6.15
C GLU A 208 13.11 18.38 -5.31
N ASN A 209 12.47 19.42 -5.84
CA ASN A 209 12.31 20.72 -5.15
C ASN A 209 11.32 20.67 -3.98
N HIS A 210 10.44 19.66 -3.93
CA HIS A 210 9.48 19.47 -2.85
C HIS A 210 10.05 18.50 -1.82
N LEU A 211 10.40 19.03 -0.64
CA LEU A 211 11.04 18.26 0.43
C LEU A 211 10.06 17.56 1.38
N SER A 212 8.77 17.90 1.32
CA SER A 212 7.77 17.36 2.25
C SER A 212 7.13 16.08 1.71
N GLU A 213 6.92 15.10 2.60
CA GLU A 213 6.10 13.93 2.31
C GLU A 213 4.72 14.33 1.78
N THR A 214 4.21 13.58 0.81
CA THR A 214 2.88 13.82 0.23
C THR A 214 1.98 12.62 0.51
N LYS A 215 0.94 12.83 1.32
CA LYS A 215 -0.05 11.79 1.64
C LYS A 215 -1.17 11.79 0.60
N SER A 216 -1.60 10.61 0.18
CA SER A 216 -2.79 10.46 -0.68
C SER A 216 -4.09 10.83 0.03
N ILE A 217 -4.15 10.59 1.34
CA ILE A 217 -5.25 10.97 2.24
C ILE A 217 -4.64 11.71 3.45
N PRO A 218 -4.54 13.06 3.42
CA PRO A 218 -3.78 13.84 4.41
C PRO A 218 -4.21 13.67 5.86
N ALA A 219 -5.48 13.38 6.11
CA ALA A 219 -6.02 13.27 7.46
C ALA A 219 -5.75 11.93 8.15
N LEU A 220 -5.29 10.92 7.40
CA LEU A 220 -4.88 9.63 7.97
C LEU A 220 -3.43 9.71 8.45
N THR A 221 -3.21 9.22 9.67
CA THR A 221 -1.89 9.22 10.31
C THR A 221 -0.96 8.20 9.65
N ASP A 222 -1.49 7.01 9.40
CA ASP A 222 -0.76 5.86 8.87
C ASP A 222 -1.15 5.55 7.40
N CYS A 223 -0.41 4.64 6.76
CA CYS A 223 -0.65 4.23 5.38
C CYS A 223 -0.48 2.72 5.17
N LEU A 224 -0.89 2.24 3.99
CA LEU A 224 -0.67 0.86 3.53
C LEU A 224 0.61 0.76 2.69
N VAL A 225 0.85 1.80 1.88
CA VAL A 225 1.89 1.80 0.85
C VAL A 225 2.75 3.07 0.91
N TYR A 226 4.05 2.91 0.80
CA TYR A 226 4.99 4.00 0.56
C TYR A 226 5.47 4.00 -0.89
N PHE A 227 5.71 5.19 -1.43
CA PHE A 227 6.39 5.40 -2.70
C PHE A 227 7.63 6.24 -2.47
N THR A 228 8.71 5.87 -3.15
CA THR A 228 9.96 6.62 -3.06
C THR A 228 10.76 6.47 -4.35
N PRO A 229 11.42 7.54 -4.84
CA PRO A 229 12.14 7.48 -6.12
C PRO A 229 13.48 6.78 -6.05
N LYS A 230 14.01 6.49 -4.84
CA LYS A 230 15.34 5.94 -4.59
C LYS A 230 15.34 5.00 -3.39
N TYR A 231 16.19 3.98 -3.42
CA TYR A 231 16.29 3.06 -2.29
C TYR A 231 16.86 3.72 -1.02
N GLU A 232 17.81 4.65 -1.16
CA GLU A 232 18.40 5.35 -0.01
C GLU A 232 17.33 6.06 0.85
N VAL A 233 16.30 6.61 0.21
CA VAL A 233 15.19 7.29 0.88
C VAL A 233 14.32 6.28 1.63
N CYS A 234 14.05 5.10 1.04
CA CYS A 234 13.40 3.98 1.73
C CYS A 234 14.20 3.57 2.97
N TYR A 235 15.50 3.36 2.82
CA TYR A 235 16.38 2.92 3.89
C TYR A 235 16.36 3.92 5.06
N GLN A 236 16.53 5.21 4.79
CA GLN A 236 16.60 6.25 5.82
C GLN A 236 15.25 6.53 6.51
N ASN A 237 14.16 6.63 5.74
CA ASN A 237 12.87 7.12 6.25
C ASN A 237 11.91 6.00 6.70
N ILE A 238 12.21 4.75 6.33
CA ILE A 238 11.35 3.61 6.63
C ILE A 238 12.12 2.56 7.42
N LEU A 239 13.18 1.98 6.85
CA LEU A 239 13.90 0.86 7.48
C LEU A 239 14.60 1.27 8.77
N LEU A 240 15.38 2.36 8.77
CA LEU A 240 16.04 2.87 9.98
C LEU A 240 15.07 3.40 11.04
N GLN A 241 13.84 3.75 10.64
CA GLN A 241 12.77 4.16 11.56
C GLN A 241 12.04 2.94 12.17
N ASN A 242 12.57 1.72 11.97
CA ASN A 242 11.98 0.45 12.42
C ASN A 242 10.54 0.21 11.95
N LYS A 243 10.13 0.84 10.84
CA LYS A 243 8.84 0.52 10.21
C LYS A 243 8.95 -0.84 9.55
N ARG A 244 8.12 -1.79 9.96
CA ARG A 244 8.17 -3.15 9.42
C ARG A 244 7.59 -3.16 8.01
N LEU A 245 8.28 -3.86 7.12
CA LEU A 245 7.86 -4.03 5.75
C LEU A 245 7.45 -5.47 5.49
N LYS A 246 6.40 -5.64 4.69
CA LYS A 246 6.04 -6.93 4.12
C LYS A 246 6.82 -7.16 2.82
N SER A 247 6.88 -6.14 1.96
CA SER A 247 7.64 -6.22 0.71
C SER A 247 8.15 -4.86 0.22
N ILE A 248 9.21 -4.92 -0.57
CA ILE A 248 9.70 -3.84 -1.41
C ILE A 248 9.55 -4.28 -2.87
N ILE A 249 8.84 -3.47 -3.66
CA ILE A 249 8.71 -3.60 -5.12
C ILE A 249 9.62 -2.56 -5.76
N VAL A 250 10.60 -3.01 -6.52
CA VAL A 250 11.63 -2.15 -7.13
C VAL A 250 11.38 -2.05 -8.62
N PHE A 251 11.27 -0.83 -9.13
CA PHE A 251 11.27 -0.56 -10.56
C PHE A 251 12.69 -0.13 -10.95
N ASP A 252 13.22 -0.72 -12.03
CA ASP A 252 14.62 -0.77 -12.55
C ASP A 252 15.57 0.42 -12.36
N THR A 253 15.07 1.57 -11.93
CA THR A 253 15.85 2.77 -11.65
C THR A 253 16.96 2.61 -10.61
N GLU A 254 17.10 1.44 -9.97
CA GLU A 254 17.99 1.17 -8.83
C GLU A 254 18.75 -0.17 -8.93
N ALA A 255 19.02 -0.70 -10.14
CA ALA A 255 19.68 -2.00 -10.32
C ALA A 255 21.00 -2.14 -9.52
N THR A 256 21.77 -1.06 -9.40
CA THR A 256 23.03 -1.02 -8.63
C THR A 256 22.86 -1.28 -7.13
N ASN A 257 21.64 -1.16 -6.60
CA ASN A 257 21.34 -1.30 -5.18
C ASN A 257 20.76 -2.68 -4.82
N ILE A 258 20.61 -3.60 -5.79
CA ILE A 258 20.00 -4.92 -5.56
C ILE A 258 20.74 -5.73 -4.49
N GLU A 259 22.08 -5.72 -4.51
CA GLU A 259 22.88 -6.46 -3.52
C GLU A 259 22.68 -5.91 -2.10
N GLN A 260 22.67 -4.58 -1.96
CA GLN A 260 22.37 -3.93 -0.69
C GLN A 260 20.95 -4.26 -0.21
N MET A 261 19.96 -4.22 -1.11
CA MET A 261 18.58 -4.59 -0.78
C MET A 261 18.46 -6.04 -0.31
N LEU A 262 19.27 -6.96 -0.84
CA LEU A 262 19.30 -8.36 -0.40
C LEU A 262 19.88 -8.53 1.00
N LEU A 263 20.95 -7.79 1.33
CA LEU A 263 21.50 -7.77 2.69
C LEU A 263 20.48 -7.20 3.68
N ASP A 264 19.84 -6.09 3.31
CA ASP A 264 18.81 -5.45 4.12
C ASP A 264 17.55 -6.33 4.24
N LYS A 265 17.24 -7.15 3.22
CA LYS A 265 16.16 -8.15 3.28
C LYS A 265 16.40 -9.13 4.43
N GLN A 266 17.64 -9.61 4.61
CA GLN A 266 17.99 -10.52 5.70
C GLN A 266 17.87 -9.84 7.07
N ARG A 267 18.23 -8.55 7.15
CA ARG A 267 18.18 -7.76 8.38
C ARG A 267 16.77 -7.35 8.81
N PHE A 268 15.95 -6.87 7.86
CA PHE A 268 14.65 -6.26 8.13
C PHE A 268 13.45 -7.19 7.80
N GLY A 269 13.70 -8.35 7.17
CA GLY A 269 12.71 -9.42 7.03
C GLY A 269 11.58 -9.15 6.01
N PHE A 270 11.79 -8.27 5.03
CA PHE A 270 10.83 -8.03 3.94
C PHE A 270 11.00 -9.00 2.76
N ASN A 271 10.04 -9.04 1.84
CA ASN A 271 10.22 -9.66 0.52
C ASN A 271 10.71 -8.66 -0.53
N LEU A 272 11.43 -9.12 -1.56
CA LEU A 272 11.98 -8.26 -2.61
C LEU A 272 11.49 -8.72 -3.99
N ILE A 273 10.75 -7.85 -4.68
CA ILE A 273 10.29 -8.08 -6.06
C ILE A 273 10.87 -6.98 -6.94
N ILE A 274 11.52 -7.36 -8.03
CA ILE A 274 12.20 -6.44 -8.95
C ILE A 274 11.49 -6.51 -10.30
N LEU A 275 11.17 -5.35 -10.85
CA LEU A 275 10.49 -5.14 -12.12
C LEU A 275 11.38 -4.27 -13.00
N SER A 276 11.93 -4.85 -14.06
CA SER A 276 12.92 -4.20 -14.92
C SER A 276 12.49 -4.17 -16.40
N ASN A 277 13.03 -3.23 -17.16
CA ASN A 277 12.82 -3.15 -18.61
C ASN A 277 14.12 -3.12 -19.42
N SER A 278 15.20 -3.63 -18.85
CA SER A 278 16.51 -3.68 -19.48
C SER A 278 16.59 -4.73 -20.60
N LEU A 279 17.39 -4.45 -21.63
CA LEU A 279 17.79 -5.47 -22.61
C LEU A 279 18.68 -6.55 -21.98
N THR A 280 19.46 -6.16 -20.97
CA THR A 280 20.40 -7.02 -20.23
C THR A 280 20.12 -6.87 -18.73
N PRO A 281 19.10 -7.56 -18.18
CA PRO A 281 18.80 -7.45 -16.76
C PRO A 281 19.98 -7.95 -15.92
N GLN A 282 20.34 -7.19 -14.87
CA GLN A 282 21.37 -7.59 -13.93
C GLN A 282 20.88 -8.82 -13.15
N LYS A 283 21.49 -9.97 -13.41
CA LYS A 283 21.13 -11.23 -12.76
C LYS A 283 21.82 -11.34 -11.40
N ASN A 284 21.10 -11.84 -10.41
CA ASN A 284 21.64 -12.22 -9.11
C ASN A 284 21.26 -13.67 -8.82
N ASN A 285 22.22 -14.52 -8.43
CA ASN A 285 21.96 -15.94 -8.19
C ASN A 285 20.93 -16.19 -7.07
N SER A 286 20.74 -15.24 -6.17
CA SER A 286 19.80 -15.33 -5.05
C SER A 286 18.36 -14.94 -5.43
N ILE A 287 18.15 -14.36 -6.62
CA ILE A 287 16.84 -13.92 -7.08
C ILE A 287 16.57 -14.53 -8.46
N PRO A 288 15.62 -15.48 -8.58
CA PRO A 288 15.19 -15.98 -9.86
C PRO A 288 14.78 -14.84 -10.79
N CYS A 289 15.38 -14.78 -11.98
CA CYS A 289 15.13 -13.76 -12.98
C CYS A 289 14.35 -14.34 -14.15
N TRP A 290 13.11 -13.90 -14.32
CA TRP A 290 12.29 -14.16 -15.50
C TRP A 290 12.49 -13.04 -16.50
N ASN A 291 12.94 -13.36 -17.71
CA ASN A 291 13.13 -12.39 -18.78
C ASN A 291 12.12 -12.62 -19.90
N TRP A 292 11.11 -11.77 -20.00
CA TRP A 292 10.14 -11.77 -21.11
C TRP A 292 10.75 -11.14 -22.35
N PHE A 293 10.88 -11.94 -23.41
CA PHE A 293 11.21 -11.48 -24.75
C PHE A 293 9.94 -11.04 -25.49
N LYS A 294 10.09 -10.17 -26.50
CA LYS A 294 8.96 -9.61 -27.25
C LYS A 294 8.09 -10.70 -27.89
N GLU A 295 8.73 -11.68 -28.51
CA GLU A 295 8.03 -12.76 -29.22
C GLU A 295 7.29 -13.69 -28.24
N GLU A 296 7.77 -13.83 -27.00
CA GLU A 296 7.10 -14.57 -25.94
C GLU A 296 5.87 -13.83 -25.41
N VAL A 297 5.98 -12.51 -25.25
CA VAL A 297 4.87 -11.62 -24.89
C VAL A 297 3.77 -11.72 -25.94
N GLU A 298 4.12 -11.61 -27.22
CA GLU A 298 3.18 -11.74 -28.34
C GLU A 298 2.50 -13.11 -28.34
N LEU A 299 3.27 -14.19 -28.14
CA LEU A 299 2.72 -15.55 -28.07
C LEU A 299 1.74 -15.73 -26.89
N VAL A 300 2.12 -15.31 -25.68
CA VAL A 300 1.24 -15.44 -24.51
C VAL A 300 -0.05 -14.63 -24.68
N ASN A 301 0.00 -13.50 -25.37
CA ASN A 301 -1.18 -12.67 -25.60
C ASN A 301 -2.16 -13.24 -26.64
N VAL A 302 -1.73 -14.19 -27.48
CA VAL A 302 -2.61 -14.89 -28.43
C VAL A 302 -3.13 -16.24 -27.93
N LEU A 303 -2.57 -16.75 -26.81
CA LEU A 303 -3.01 -17.94 -26.09
C LEU A 303 -4.19 -17.62 -25.16
#